data_AF-A0A960BSG7-F1
#
_entry.id   AF-A0A960BSG7-F1
#
_cell.length_a   1.000
_cell.length_b   1.000
_cell.length_c   1.000
_cell.angle_alpha   90.00
_cell.angle_beta   90.00
_cell.angle_gamma   90.00
#
_symmetry.space_group_name_H-M   'P 1'
#
loop_
_entity.id
_entity.type
_entity.pdbx_description
1 polymer ?
#
loop_
_entity_poly.entity_id
_entity_poly.type
_entity_poly.pdbx_seq_one_letter_code
_entity_poly.pdbx_strand_id
1 'polypeptide(L)'
;MFLGTHTPKVDDKGRVILPAKFRSGLADGVVLTKGQDRSLVLWPIAEFEAAAARIREASQSNASVRAYSRVLFSSAFDQVPDKQGRITVPPALRD
;
A
#
# COMPACT_ATOMS: atom_id res chain seq x y z
N MET A 1 -8.27 2.11 -12.77
CA MET A 1 -7.96 0.66 -12.77
C MET A 1 -6.48 0.46 -13.08
N PHE A 2 -5.77 -0.35 -12.28
CA PHE A 2 -4.33 -0.62 -12.45
C PHE A 2 -4.14 -2.03 -13.01
N LEU A 3 -3.72 -2.16 -14.28
CA LEU A 3 -3.60 -3.44 -14.97
C LEU A 3 -2.20 -3.68 -15.57
N GLY A 4 -1.80 -4.94 -15.61
CA GLY A 4 -0.58 -5.41 -16.26
C GLY A 4 0.60 -5.60 -15.32
N THR A 5 1.62 -6.31 -15.80
CA THR A 5 2.83 -6.67 -15.05
C THR A 5 3.98 -5.73 -15.38
N HIS A 6 4.67 -5.27 -14.35
CA HIS A 6 5.85 -4.39 -14.48
C HIS A 6 6.95 -4.92 -13.58
N THR A 7 8.21 -4.79 -13.99
CA THR A 7 9.38 -5.29 -13.26
C THR A 7 10.33 -4.15 -12.86
N PRO A 8 9.87 -3.16 -12.07
CA PRO A 8 10.74 -2.10 -11.59
C PRO A 8 11.79 -2.67 -10.62
N LYS A 9 13.01 -2.14 -10.69
CA LYS A 9 14.07 -2.48 -9.74
C LYS A 9 13.91 -1.64 -8.47
N VAL A 10 14.30 -2.23 -7.34
CA VAL A 10 14.49 -1.53 -6.08
C VAL A 10 15.87 -0.87 -6.12
N ASP A 11 15.96 0.42 -5.81
CA ASP A 11 17.24 1.11 -5.72
C ASP A 11 17.94 0.89 -4.36
N ASP A 12 19.18 1.36 -4.23
CA ASP A 12 19.98 1.21 -3.01
C ASP A 12 19.35 1.84 -1.76
N LYS A 13 18.38 2.76 -1.94
CA LYS A 13 17.63 3.42 -0.87
C LYS A 13 16.31 2.74 -0.57
N GLY A 14 16.03 1.59 -1.20
CA GLY A 14 14.78 0.85 -1.02
C GLY A 14 13.59 1.44 -1.77
N ARG A 15 13.81 2.23 -2.82
CA ARG A 15 12.73 2.86 -3.58
C ARG A 15 12.42 2.09 -4.84
N VAL A 16 11.15 2.10 -5.21
CA VAL A 16 10.62 1.52 -6.45
C VAL A 16 10.01 2.62 -7.30
N ILE A 17 10.33 2.62 -8.59
CA ILE A 17 9.72 3.55 -9.54
C ILE A 17 8.34 3.05 -9.97
N LEU A 18 7.33 3.90 -9.84
CA LEU A 18 5.99 3.59 -10.31
C LEU A 18 5.95 3.63 -11.85
N PRO A 19 5.30 2.63 -12.49
CA PRO A 19 5.06 2.65 -13.93
C PRO A 19 4.40 3.96 -14.37
N ALA A 20 4.88 4.57 -15.45
CA ALA A 20 4.46 5.90 -15.89
C ALA A 20 2.93 6.03 -16.02
N LYS A 21 2.25 4.99 -16.53
CA LYS A 21 0.79 4.95 -16.69
C LYS A 21 -0.01 4.97 -15.39
N PHE A 22 0.61 4.71 -14.24
CA PHE A 22 -0.05 4.70 -12.93
C PHE A 22 0.21 5.96 -12.12
N ARG A 23 1.18 6.79 -12.52
CA ARG A 23 1.64 7.92 -11.71
C ARG A 23 0.55 8.93 -11.42
N SER A 24 -0.30 9.27 -12.39
CA SER A 24 -1.39 10.22 -12.20
C SER A 24 -2.39 9.74 -11.14
N GLY A 25 -2.78 8.47 -11.18
CA GLY A 25 -3.73 7.89 -10.22
C GLY A 25 -3.15 7.62 -8.83
N LEU A 26 -1.85 7.85 -8.63
CA LEU A 26 -1.14 7.64 -7.36
C LEU A 26 -0.47 8.93 -6.85
N ALA A 27 -0.64 10.06 -7.56
CA ALA A 27 0.08 11.29 -7.30
C ALA A 27 -0.32 11.96 -5.97
N ASP A 28 -1.59 11.87 -5.60
CA ASP A 28 -2.15 12.55 -4.42
C ASP A 28 -1.77 11.87 -3.10
N GLY A 29 -1.21 10.66 -3.16
CA GLY A 29 -0.82 9.89 -2.00
C GLY A 29 -1.13 8.42 -2.14
N VAL A 30 -0.31 7.62 -1.48
CA VAL A 30 -0.41 6.17 -1.49
C VAL A 30 -0.23 5.59 -0.11
N VAL A 31 -0.80 4.41 0.11
CA VAL A 31 -0.57 3.61 1.30
C VAL A 31 0.02 2.26 0.89
N LEU A 32 1.13 1.87 1.50
CA LEU A 32 1.75 0.57 1.33
C LEU A 32 1.35 -0.34 2.50
N THR A 33 0.88 -1.55 2.22
CA THR A 33 0.50 -2.54 3.25
C THR A 33 1.07 -3.92 2.94
N LYS A 34 1.10 -4.81 3.93
CA LYS A 34 1.31 -6.25 3.66
C LYS A 34 0.12 -6.80 2.88
N GLY A 35 0.42 -7.59 1.85
CA GLY A 35 -0.53 -8.38 1.08
C GLY A 35 -0.48 -9.86 1.48
N GLN A 36 -1.19 -10.68 0.72
CA GLN A 36 -1.11 -12.14 0.85
C GLN A 36 0.16 -12.67 0.16
N ASP A 37 0.53 -13.90 0.43
CA ASP A 37 1.60 -14.61 -0.31
C ASP A 37 2.95 -13.89 -0.35
N ARG A 38 3.32 -13.23 0.77
CA ARG A 38 4.54 -12.41 0.90
C ARG A 38 4.64 -11.30 -0.16
N SER A 39 3.52 -10.68 -0.46
CA SER A 39 3.44 -9.51 -1.34
C SER A 39 3.20 -8.23 -0.54
N LEU A 40 3.40 -7.09 -1.21
CA LEU A 40 2.97 -5.78 -0.75
C LEU A 40 1.84 -5.28 -1.63
N VAL A 41 0.91 -4.54 -1.04
CA VAL A 41 -0.18 -3.88 -1.76
C VAL A 41 0.02 -2.38 -1.69
N LEU A 42 -0.11 -1.72 -2.83
CA LEU A 42 -0.08 -0.27 -2.96
C LEU A 42 -1.51 0.22 -3.24
N TRP A 43 -2.01 1.09 -2.39
CA TRP A 43 -3.34 1.68 -2.49
C TRP A 43 -3.22 3.15 -2.86
N PRO A 44 -4.08 3.69 -3.74
CA PRO A 44 -4.42 5.11 -3.69
C PRO A 44 -4.98 5.43 -2.30
N ILE A 45 -4.64 6.60 -1.76
CA ILE A 45 -5.05 6.98 -0.39
C ILE A 45 -6.57 6.90 -0.18
N ALA A 46 -7.36 7.39 -1.15
CA ALA A 46 -8.83 7.37 -1.08
C ALA A 46 -9.41 5.95 -1.01
N GLU A 47 -8.81 5.00 -1.74
CA GLU A 47 -9.25 3.59 -1.72
C GLU A 47 -8.90 2.93 -0.39
N PHE A 48 -7.74 3.25 0.19
CA PHE A 48 -7.37 2.77 1.51
C PHE A 48 -8.31 3.31 2.60
N GLU A 49 -8.65 4.60 2.54
CA GLU A 49 -9.61 5.22 3.47
C GLU A 49 -10.99 4.56 3.39
N ALA A 50 -11.48 4.30 2.17
CA ALA A 50 -12.74 3.59 1.95
C ALA A 50 -12.69 2.15 2.51
N ALA A 51 -11.59 1.42 2.31
CA ALA A 51 -11.41 0.09 2.90
C ALA A 51 -11.34 0.15 4.43
N ALA A 52 -10.62 1.13 4.99
CA ALA A 52 -10.50 1.33 6.43
C ALA A 52 -11.84 1.65 7.09
N ALA A 53 -12.69 2.46 6.44
CA ALA A 53 -14.04 2.75 6.91
C ALA A 53 -14.89 1.48 7.05
N ARG A 54 -14.90 0.62 6.03
CA ARG A 54 -15.63 -0.67 6.06
C ARG A 54 -15.14 -1.60 7.19
N ILE A 55 -13.83 -1.61 7.46
CA ILE A 55 -13.26 -2.42 8.56
C ILE A 55 -13.68 -1.88 9.93
N ARG A 56 -13.81 -0.56 10.08
CA ARG A 56 -14.27 0.06 11.32
C ARG A 56 -15.75 -0.23 11.59
N GLU A 57 -16.57 -0.29 10.54
CA GLU A 57 -17.99 -0.63 10.63
C GLU A 57 -18.23 -2.13 10.94
N ALA A 58 -17.26 -2.98 10.62
CA ALA A 58 -17.35 -4.41 10.91
C ALA A 58 -17.30 -4.69 12.43
N SER A 59 -17.97 -5.78 12.83
CA SER A 59 -18.10 -6.14 14.25
C SER A 59 -16.74 -6.38 14.92
N GLN A 60 -16.41 -5.51 15.89
CA GLN A 60 -15.19 -5.63 16.68
C GLN A 60 -15.22 -6.79 17.66
N SER A 61 -16.36 -7.45 17.89
CA SER A 61 -16.43 -8.68 18.68
C SER A 61 -15.93 -9.90 17.90
N ASN A 62 -15.91 -9.84 16.57
CA ASN A 62 -15.38 -10.89 15.71
C ASN A 62 -13.84 -10.93 15.77
N ALA A 63 -13.27 -12.06 16.22
CA ALA A 63 -11.83 -12.23 16.35
C ALA A 63 -11.07 -12.09 15.02
N SER A 64 -11.64 -12.58 13.92
CA SER A 64 -11.04 -12.51 12.58
C SER A 64 -10.98 -11.07 12.06
N VAL A 65 -12.02 -10.26 12.32
CA VAL A 65 -12.02 -8.83 11.96
C VAL A 65 -10.91 -8.10 12.70
N ARG A 66 -10.77 -8.33 14.03
CA ARG A 66 -9.70 -7.73 14.82
C ARG A 66 -8.32 -8.18 14.34
N ALA A 67 -8.15 -9.47 14.04
CA ALA A 67 -6.88 -10.00 13.54
C ALA A 67 -6.48 -9.36 12.20
N TYR A 68 -7.43 -9.28 11.26
CA TYR A 68 -7.19 -8.63 9.97
C TYR A 68 -6.88 -7.14 10.11
N SER A 69 -7.68 -6.41 10.90
CA SER A 69 -7.49 -4.99 11.21
C SER A 69 -6.09 -4.71 11.77
N ARG A 70 -5.64 -5.51 12.74
CA ARG A 70 -4.29 -5.39 13.31
C ARG A 70 -3.21 -5.58 12.26
N VAL A 71 -3.31 -6.59 11.40
CA VAL A 71 -2.29 -6.84 10.37
C VAL A 71 -2.29 -5.73 9.32
N LEU A 72 -3.46 -5.34 8.82
CA LEU A 72 -3.57 -4.30 7.79
C LEU A 72 -3.04 -2.96 8.31
N PHE A 73 -3.56 -2.48 9.44
CA PHE A 73 -3.19 -1.15 9.95
C PHE A 73 -1.80 -1.09 10.55
N SER A 74 -1.29 -2.15 11.18
CA SER A 74 0.10 -2.15 11.70
C SER A 74 1.15 -2.21 10.59
N SER A 75 0.77 -2.64 9.38
CA SER A 75 1.65 -2.69 8.22
C SER A 75 1.45 -1.53 7.25
N ALA A 76 0.56 -0.58 7.56
CA ALA A 76 0.24 0.53 6.68
C ALA A 76 1.26 1.67 6.80
N PHE A 77 1.80 2.10 5.67
CA PHE A 77 2.71 3.26 5.56
C PHE A 77 2.22 4.19 4.47
N ASP A 78 1.82 5.40 4.83
CA ASP A 78 1.43 6.45 3.90
C ASP A 78 2.64 7.23 3.40
N GLN A 79 2.58 7.66 2.14
CA GLN A 79 3.57 8.54 1.53
C GLN A 79 3.03 9.19 0.26
N VAL A 80 3.70 10.23 -0.20
CA VAL A 80 3.47 10.84 -1.51
C VAL A 80 4.64 10.46 -2.42
N PRO A 81 4.39 9.95 -3.65
CA PRO A 81 5.46 9.68 -4.60
C PRO A 81 6.31 10.93 -4.86
N ASP A 82 7.62 10.75 -5.04
CA ASP A 82 8.51 11.88 -5.35
C ASP A 82 8.28 12.45 -6.76
N LYS A 83 8.98 13.52 -7.12
CA LYS A 83 8.89 14.15 -8.46
C LYS A 83 9.23 13.20 -9.63
N GLN A 84 9.90 12.08 -9.37
CA GLN A 84 10.23 11.07 -10.36
C GLN A 84 9.21 9.91 -10.38
N GLY A 85 8.19 9.96 -9.51
CA GLY A 85 7.20 8.91 -9.33
C GLY A 85 7.74 7.69 -8.59
N ARG A 86 8.71 7.88 -7.69
CA ARG A 86 9.25 6.80 -6.84
C ARG A 86 8.57 6.78 -5.48
N ILE A 87 8.45 5.58 -4.92
CA ILE A 87 7.98 5.34 -3.56
C ILE A 87 9.05 4.57 -2.79
N THR A 88 9.15 4.80 -1.49
CA THR A 88 10.06 4.07 -0.59
C THR A 88 9.34 2.84 -0.05
N VAL A 89 10.00 1.68 -0.08
CA VAL A 89 9.53 0.48 0.61
C VAL A 89 10.21 0.45 1.99
N PRO A 90 9.46 0.66 3.10
CA PRO A 90 10.03 0.65 4.44
C PRO A 90 10.75 -0.66 4.76
N PRO A 91 11.85 -0.65 5.55
CA PRO A 91 12.54 -1.88 5.97
C PRO A 91 11.60 -2.93 6.57
N ALA A 92 10.65 -2.52 7.42
CA ALA A 92 9.65 -3.40 8.03
C ALA A 92 8.70 -4.14 7.05
N LEU A 93 8.69 -3.72 5.78
CA LEU A 93 7.95 -4.36 4.69
C LEU A 93 8.85 -5.13 3.72
N ARG A 94 10.18 -4.99 3.82
CA ARG A 94 11.16 -5.71 2.99
C ARG A 94 11.71 -6.96 3.67
N ASP A 95 11.87 -6.89 4.99
CA ASP A 95 12.44 -7.92 5.85
C ASP A 95 11.34 -8.78 6.51
#